data_AF-A0A6B3FWF5-F1
#
_entry.id   AF-A0A6B3FWF5-F1
#
_cell.length_a   1.000
_cell.length_b   1.000
_cell.length_c   1.000
_cell.angle_alpha   90.00
_cell.angle_beta   90.00
_cell.angle_gamma   90.00
#
_symmetry.space_group_name_H-M   'P 1'
#
loop_
_entity.id
_entity.type
_entity.pdbx_description
1 polymer ?
#
loop_
_entity_poly.entity_id
_entity_poly.type
_entity_poly.pdbx_seq_one_letter_code
_entity_poly.pdbx_strand_id
1 'polypeptide(L)'
;ALYLCGTGANDLRDEGQARRAILRYNASGQYADDVLGHIRQYDQLAVTPLDGEATAGGTAGKVIKLALAERGTKYVWGGGDIHGPTGGGFDCSGLLVYAYHQGAGITLPRTSQAMRSAGKAVGRADLRPGDLIVFNADGNWGHVGLYIGNGQMVHAPNSRTPVETASVTSGEWSRADWMIRRVL
;
A
#
# COMPACT_ATOMS: atom_id res chain seq x y z
N ALA A 1 27.02 -4.75 -5.16
CA ALA A 1 26.58 -3.71 -4.22
C ALA A 1 27.26 -2.35 -4.45
N LEU A 2 28.43 -2.25 -5.10
CA LEU A 2 29.14 -0.98 -5.32
C LEU A 2 28.42 0.06 -6.21
N TYR A 3 27.48 -0.38 -7.06
CA TYR A 3 26.88 0.48 -8.09
C TYR A 3 25.76 1.42 -7.61
N LEU A 4 25.24 1.21 -6.40
CA LEU A 4 24.08 1.92 -5.85
C LEU A 4 24.41 2.73 -4.58
N CYS A 5 25.68 2.85 -4.18
CA CYS A 5 26.03 3.61 -2.97
C CYS A 5 26.10 5.11 -3.28
N GLY A 6 25.12 5.87 -2.78
CA GLY A 6 24.95 7.32 -2.97
C GLY A 6 25.94 8.23 -2.23
N THR A 7 27.15 7.75 -1.98
CA THR A 7 28.27 8.53 -1.39
C THR A 7 29.48 8.65 -2.34
N GLY A 8 29.35 8.17 -3.58
CA GLY A 8 30.29 8.36 -4.69
C GLY A 8 29.67 9.11 -5.89
N ALA A 9 30.30 9.06 -7.07
CA ALA A 9 30.04 9.86 -8.29
C ALA A 9 28.61 9.84 -8.89
N ASN A 10 27.61 9.25 -8.23
CA ASN A 10 26.21 9.33 -8.61
C ASN A 10 25.40 9.91 -7.44
N ASP A 11 24.80 11.09 -7.63
CA ASP A 11 23.77 11.63 -6.75
C ASP A 11 22.44 10.92 -7.03
N LEU A 12 21.99 10.08 -6.10
CA LEU A 12 20.73 9.34 -6.26
C LEU A 12 19.48 10.20 -6.04
N ARG A 13 19.64 11.46 -5.61
CA ARG A 13 18.55 12.45 -5.57
C ARG A 13 18.30 13.07 -6.94
N ASP A 14 19.28 13.01 -7.84
CA ASP A 14 19.11 13.41 -9.24
C ASP A 14 18.55 12.22 -10.04
N GLU A 15 17.34 12.39 -10.58
CA GLU A 15 16.63 11.29 -11.25
C GLU A 15 17.39 10.75 -12.47
N GLY A 16 18.11 11.62 -13.18
CA GLY A 16 18.93 11.23 -14.33
C GLY A 16 20.12 10.35 -13.92
N GLN A 17 20.79 10.68 -12.82
CA GLN A 17 21.87 9.89 -12.24
C GLN A 17 21.37 8.59 -11.63
N ALA A 18 20.24 8.62 -10.91
CA ALA A 18 19.59 7.44 -10.37
C ALA A 18 19.19 6.46 -11.48
N ARG A 19 18.57 6.94 -12.57
CA ARG A 19 18.20 6.12 -13.72
C ARG A 19 19.43 5.44 -14.34
N ARG A 20 20.51 6.20 -14.55
CA ARG A 20 21.77 5.64 -15.10
C ARG A 20 22.38 4.61 -14.16
N ALA A 21 22.33 4.82 -12.85
CA ALA A 21 22.84 3.86 -11.87
C ALA A 21 22.01 2.57 -11.86
N ILE A 22 20.68 2.67 -11.92
CA ILE A 22 19.77 1.52 -11.99
C ILE A 22 20.00 0.74 -13.29
N LEU A 23 20.15 1.43 -14.43
CA LEU A 23 20.39 0.78 -15.72
C LEU A 23 21.75 0.05 -15.79
N ARG A 24 22.76 0.50 -15.03
CA ARG A 24 24.04 -0.22 -14.89
C ARG A 24 23.91 -1.52 -14.09
N TYR A 25 22.93 -1.59 -13.19
CA TYR A 25 22.63 -2.78 -12.42
C TYR A 25 21.68 -3.73 -13.18
N ASN A 26 20.68 -3.17 -13.85
CA ASN A 26 19.67 -3.89 -14.62
C ASN A 26 19.30 -3.07 -15.87
N ALA A 27 19.65 -3.57 -17.06
CA ALA A 27 19.49 -2.86 -18.32
C ALA A 27 18.02 -2.70 -18.80
N SER A 28 17.03 -3.10 -18.00
CA SER A 28 15.62 -2.90 -18.31
C SER A 28 15.17 -1.46 -18.03
N GLY A 29 14.73 -0.77 -19.09
CA GLY A 29 14.13 0.56 -18.98
C GLY A 29 12.90 0.58 -18.09
N GLN A 30 12.03 -0.42 -18.23
CA GLN A 30 10.80 -0.54 -17.43
C GLN A 30 11.13 -0.73 -15.95
N TYR A 31 12.12 -1.58 -15.62
CA TYR A 31 12.56 -1.76 -14.24
C TYR A 31 13.11 -0.45 -13.64
N ALA A 32 13.88 0.31 -14.43
CA ALA A 32 14.40 1.60 -13.99
C ALA A 32 13.26 2.60 -13.73
N ASP A 33 12.28 2.67 -14.62
CA ASP A 33 11.15 3.59 -14.50
C ASP A 33 10.25 3.21 -13.31
N ASP A 34 10.06 1.92 -13.03
CA ASP A 34 9.34 1.42 -11.85
C ASP A 34 10.06 1.76 -10.55
N VAL A 35 11.38 1.57 -10.47
CA VAL A 35 12.19 1.91 -9.29
C VAL A 35 12.19 3.42 -9.04
N LEU A 36 12.34 4.24 -10.07
CA LEU A 36 12.26 5.70 -9.95
C LEU A 36 10.86 6.16 -9.57
N GLY A 37 9.82 5.47 -10.04
CA GLY A 37 8.44 5.67 -9.59
C GLY A 37 8.29 5.46 -8.09
N HIS A 38 8.87 4.39 -7.56
CA HIS A 38 8.89 4.14 -6.11
C HIS A 38 9.72 5.19 -5.35
N ILE A 39 10.88 5.62 -5.87
CA ILE A 39 11.69 6.67 -5.23
C ILE A 39 10.91 7.98 -5.13
N ARG A 40 10.30 8.45 -6.23
CA ARG A 40 9.43 9.63 -6.22
C ARG A 40 8.30 9.50 -5.21
N GLN A 41 7.70 8.31 -5.12
CA GLN A 41 6.66 8.03 -4.13
C GLN A 41 7.19 8.17 -2.70
N TYR A 42 8.38 7.64 -2.38
CA TYR A 42 8.99 7.81 -1.05
C TYR A 42 9.40 9.25 -0.76
N ASP A 43 9.87 10.01 -1.74
CA ASP A 43 10.21 11.43 -1.59
C ASP A 43 8.97 12.30 -1.36
N GLN A 44 7.86 11.99 -2.05
CA GLN A 44 6.56 12.64 -1.81
C GLN A 44 5.96 12.32 -0.43
N LEU A 45 6.33 11.19 0.18
CA LEU A 45 6.01 10.89 1.57
C LEU A 45 6.93 11.62 2.57
N ALA A 46 8.12 12.06 2.13
CA ALA A 46 9.16 12.64 2.99
C ALA A 46 9.25 14.18 2.93
N VAL A 47 8.78 14.82 1.86
CA VAL A 47 8.89 16.27 1.64
C VAL A 47 7.50 16.89 1.46
N THR A 48 6.94 17.46 2.53
CA THR A 48 5.97 18.57 2.38
C THR A 48 6.15 19.58 3.52
N PRO A 49 6.42 20.88 3.22
CA PRO A 49 6.51 21.95 4.20
C PRO A 49 5.19 22.27 4.90
N LEU A 50 5.29 22.92 6.07
CA LEU A 50 4.26 23.17 7.09
C LEU A 50 3.29 24.31 6.74
N ASP A 51 2.63 24.25 5.59
CA ASP A 51 1.72 25.31 5.15
C ASP A 51 0.47 24.64 4.59
N GLY A 52 -0.63 24.73 5.32
CA GLY A 52 -1.79 23.84 5.24
C GLY A 52 -2.44 23.72 3.87
N GLU A 53 -2.41 22.51 3.32
CA GLU A 53 -3.51 21.82 2.65
C GLU A 53 -3.14 20.33 2.59
N ALA A 54 -4.13 19.46 2.63
CA ALA A 54 -3.99 18.01 2.76
C ALA A 54 -3.09 17.41 1.66
N THR A 55 -1.81 17.22 1.98
CA THR A 55 -0.78 16.64 1.11
C THR A 55 -0.44 15.23 1.56
N ALA A 56 0.07 14.42 0.63
CA ALA A 56 0.31 12.99 0.78
C ALA A 56 1.37 12.58 1.84
N GLY A 57 1.77 13.47 2.75
CA GLY A 57 2.43 13.17 4.03
C GLY A 57 1.47 13.16 5.25
N GLY A 58 0.16 13.24 5.02
CA GLY A 58 -0.88 13.26 6.05
C GLY A 58 -1.24 11.87 6.61
N THR A 59 -2.39 11.80 7.29
CA THR A 59 -2.91 10.58 7.94
C THR A 59 -2.88 9.34 7.03
N ALA A 60 -3.23 9.49 5.74
CA ALA A 60 -3.15 8.40 4.76
C ALA A 60 -1.73 7.83 4.60
N GLY A 61 -0.70 8.68 4.54
CA GLY A 61 0.68 8.27 4.42
C GLY A 61 1.15 7.44 5.63
N LYS A 62 0.70 7.80 6.84
CA LYS A 62 0.99 7.02 8.07
C LYS A 62 0.37 5.63 8.00
N VAL A 63 -0.90 5.55 7.63
CA VAL A 63 -1.63 4.28 7.45
C VAL A 63 -0.92 3.39 6.42
N ILE A 64 -0.56 3.95 5.27
CA ILE A 64 0.16 3.22 4.21
C ILE A 64 1.53 2.74 4.69
N LYS A 65 2.31 3.60 5.35
CA LYS A 65 3.64 3.25 5.87
C LYS A 65 3.57 2.08 6.85
N LEU A 66 2.58 2.08 7.75
CA LEU A 66 2.37 1.00 8.73
C LEU A 66 2.01 -0.31 8.03
N ALA A 67 1.07 -0.29 7.08
CA ALA A 67 0.71 -1.50 6.34
C ALA A 67 1.88 -2.05 5.49
N LEU A 68 2.68 -1.17 4.86
CA LEU A 68 3.86 -1.57 4.09
C LEU A 68 5.00 -2.12 4.97
N ALA A 69 5.12 -1.67 6.21
CA ALA A 69 6.10 -2.19 7.15
C ALA A 69 5.87 -3.67 7.50
N GLU A 70 4.63 -4.13 7.35
CA GLU A 70 4.24 -5.52 7.61
C GLU A 70 4.43 -6.45 6.41
N ARG A 71 4.99 -5.97 5.29
CA ARG A 71 5.30 -6.83 4.14
C ARG A 71 6.20 -8.00 4.55
N GLY A 72 5.81 -9.20 4.16
CA GLY A 72 6.47 -10.44 4.57
C GLY A 72 5.90 -11.08 5.84
N THR A 73 5.08 -10.35 6.63
CA THR A 73 4.34 -10.93 7.76
C THR A 73 3.36 -11.98 7.25
N LYS A 74 3.27 -13.13 7.94
CA LYS A 74 2.46 -14.27 7.49
C LYS A 74 0.97 -13.95 7.53
N TYR A 75 0.22 -14.61 6.64
CA TYR A 75 -1.23 -14.63 6.76
C TYR A 75 -1.68 -15.56 7.88
N VAL A 76 -2.55 -15.08 8.76
CA VAL A 76 -3.22 -15.87 9.80
C VAL A 76 -4.71 -15.53 9.76
N TRP A 77 -5.58 -16.52 9.57
CA TRP A 77 -7.03 -16.31 9.58
C TRP A 77 -7.49 -15.78 10.93
N GLY A 78 -8.19 -14.64 10.96
CA GLY A 78 -8.55 -13.95 12.20
C GLY A 78 -7.39 -13.19 12.84
N GLY A 79 -6.20 -13.22 12.25
CA GLY A 79 -5.00 -12.55 12.74
C GLY A 79 -5.06 -11.03 12.58
N GLY A 80 -4.49 -10.32 13.54
CA GLY A 80 -4.42 -8.86 13.54
C GLY A 80 -5.51 -8.19 14.35
N ASP A 81 -5.10 -7.21 15.16
CA ASP A 81 -5.98 -6.28 15.87
C ASP A 81 -5.36 -4.87 15.89
N ILE A 82 -5.89 -3.98 16.72
CA ILE A 82 -5.41 -2.60 16.82
C ILE A 82 -3.96 -2.49 17.33
N HIS A 83 -3.42 -3.53 17.99
CA HIS A 83 -2.08 -3.54 18.59
C HIS A 83 -1.02 -4.20 17.70
N GLY A 84 -1.41 -4.97 16.68
CA GLY A 84 -0.48 -5.60 15.76
C GLY A 84 -0.90 -6.99 15.32
N PRO A 85 0.05 -7.83 14.85
CA PRO A 85 -0.25 -9.18 14.42
C PRO A 85 -0.64 -10.06 15.60
N THR A 86 -1.64 -10.92 15.41
CA THR A 86 -2.07 -11.92 16.41
C THR A 86 -1.90 -13.32 15.83
N GLY A 87 -1.51 -14.29 16.67
CA GLY A 87 -1.10 -15.60 16.18
C GLY A 87 0.14 -15.56 15.27
N GLY A 88 0.92 -14.47 15.30
CA GLY A 88 2.11 -14.28 14.47
C GLY A 88 1.84 -13.76 13.06
N GLY A 89 0.63 -13.25 12.78
CA GLY A 89 0.32 -12.70 11.47
C GLY A 89 -0.95 -11.86 11.39
N PHE A 90 -1.36 -11.57 10.16
CA PHE A 90 -2.55 -10.78 9.83
C PHE A 90 -3.47 -11.56 8.88
N ASP A 91 -4.78 -11.34 8.97
CA ASP A 91 -5.66 -11.50 7.82
C ASP A 91 -5.83 -10.16 7.07
N CYS A 92 -6.52 -10.20 5.93
CA CYS A 92 -6.70 -9.04 5.05
C CYS A 92 -7.26 -7.82 5.79
N SER A 93 -8.26 -8.05 6.65
CA SER A 93 -8.95 -7.01 7.41
C SER A 93 -8.22 -6.63 8.70
N GLY A 94 -7.55 -7.56 9.37
CA GLY A 94 -6.73 -7.32 10.54
C GLY A 94 -5.55 -6.39 10.25
N LEU A 95 -4.91 -6.55 9.08
CA LEU A 95 -3.86 -5.65 8.61
C LEU A 95 -4.36 -4.19 8.53
N LEU A 96 -5.56 -4.01 7.96
CA LEU A 96 -6.16 -2.68 7.79
C LEU A 96 -6.65 -2.11 9.13
N VAL A 97 -7.24 -2.92 10.01
CA VAL A 97 -7.60 -2.51 11.38
C VAL A 97 -6.38 -1.97 12.12
N TYR A 98 -5.26 -2.69 12.08
CA TYR A 98 -4.00 -2.25 12.67
C TYR A 98 -3.52 -0.93 12.08
N ALA A 99 -3.37 -0.87 10.75
CA ALA A 99 -2.76 0.28 10.07
C ALA A 99 -3.60 1.56 10.24
N TYR A 100 -4.93 1.47 10.14
CA TYR A 100 -5.82 2.62 10.34
C TYR A 100 -5.88 3.07 11.80
N HIS A 101 -5.92 2.14 12.74
CA HIS A 101 -5.93 2.51 14.15
C HIS A 101 -4.62 3.22 14.53
N GLN A 102 -3.47 2.64 14.18
CA GLN A 102 -2.17 3.20 14.53
C GLN A 102 -1.83 4.46 13.73
N GLY A 103 -2.23 4.54 12.46
CA GLY A 103 -1.91 5.66 11.58
C GLY A 103 -2.87 6.84 11.67
N ALA A 104 -4.14 6.57 12.00
CA ALA A 104 -5.24 7.54 11.92
C ALA A 104 -6.11 7.63 13.18
N GLY A 105 -5.97 6.73 14.15
CA GLY A 105 -6.89 6.61 15.29
C GLY A 105 -8.30 6.14 14.88
N ILE A 106 -8.45 5.57 13.69
CA ILE A 106 -9.74 5.12 13.16
C ILE A 106 -9.92 3.63 13.42
N THR A 107 -11.00 3.27 14.11
CA THR A 107 -11.39 1.88 14.31
C THR A 107 -12.25 1.40 13.14
N LEU A 108 -11.68 0.57 12.27
CA LEU A 108 -12.44 -0.08 11.21
C LEU A 108 -13.24 -1.28 11.74
N PRO A 109 -14.37 -1.63 11.08
CA PRO A 109 -15.03 -2.91 11.32
C PRO A 109 -14.07 -4.08 11.13
N ARG A 110 -14.20 -5.15 11.93
CA ARG A 110 -13.23 -6.25 11.91
C ARG A 110 -13.21 -7.05 10.61
N THR A 111 -14.31 -7.10 9.85
CA THR A 111 -14.42 -7.94 8.66
C THR A 111 -14.50 -7.12 7.37
N SER A 112 -13.95 -7.68 6.28
CA SER A 112 -14.04 -7.10 4.93
C SER A 112 -15.50 -6.87 4.50
N GLN A 113 -16.41 -7.77 4.85
CA GLN A 113 -17.84 -7.62 4.57
C GLN A 113 -18.44 -6.39 5.26
N ALA A 114 -18.10 -6.13 6.52
CA ALA A 114 -18.59 -4.96 7.24
C ALA A 114 -17.94 -3.66 6.71
N MET A 115 -16.66 -3.72 6.30
CA MET A 115 -15.96 -2.59 5.68
C MET A 115 -16.62 -2.13 4.37
N ARG A 116 -17.42 -2.97 3.70
CA ARG A 116 -18.25 -2.55 2.55
C ARG A 116 -19.18 -1.40 2.87
N SER A 117 -19.55 -1.18 4.13
CA SER A 117 -20.43 -0.08 4.54
C SER A 117 -19.68 1.01 5.30
N ALA A 118 -18.36 0.90 5.42
CA ALA A 118 -17.54 1.90 6.10
C ALA A 118 -17.38 3.17 5.24
N GLY A 119 -17.44 4.32 5.89
CA GLY A 119 -17.18 5.62 5.27
C GLY A 119 -18.02 5.89 4.01
N LYS A 120 -17.42 6.60 3.05
CA LYS A 120 -18.09 7.03 1.81
C LYS A 120 -17.73 6.10 0.64
N ALA A 121 -18.71 5.79 -0.21
CA ALA A 121 -18.47 5.12 -1.49
C ALA A 121 -17.75 6.06 -2.47
N VAL A 122 -16.73 5.56 -3.14
CA VAL A 122 -15.91 6.33 -4.09
C VAL A 122 -15.90 5.66 -5.46
N GLY A 123 -15.94 6.47 -6.52
CA GLY A 123 -15.83 5.99 -7.90
C GLY A 123 -14.37 5.68 -8.27
N ARG A 124 -14.16 4.79 -9.25
CA ARG A 124 -12.79 4.39 -9.67
C ARG A 124 -11.92 5.56 -10.12
N ALA A 125 -12.51 6.57 -10.76
CA ALA A 125 -11.80 7.77 -11.21
C ALA A 125 -11.30 8.65 -10.05
N ASP A 126 -11.90 8.51 -8.86
CA ASP A 126 -11.61 9.33 -7.68
C ASP A 126 -10.73 8.60 -6.65
N LEU A 127 -10.18 7.44 -7.01
CA LEU A 127 -9.37 6.60 -6.13
C LEU A 127 -8.13 7.36 -5.64
N ARG A 128 -7.87 7.33 -4.32
CA ARG A 128 -6.74 8.03 -3.68
C ARG A 128 -6.01 7.12 -2.70
N PRO A 129 -4.68 7.29 -2.54
CA PRO A 129 -3.93 6.57 -1.51
C PRO A 129 -4.61 6.70 -0.15
N GLY A 130 -4.76 5.57 0.55
CA GLY A 130 -5.52 5.51 1.79
C GLY A 130 -6.98 5.09 1.60
N ASP A 131 -7.45 4.79 0.40
CA ASP A 131 -8.76 4.18 0.20
C ASP A 131 -8.74 2.66 0.49
N LEU A 132 -9.85 2.15 1.01
CA LEU A 132 -10.09 0.70 1.12
C LEU A 132 -10.60 0.18 -0.22
N ILE A 133 -10.02 -0.92 -0.69
CA ILE A 133 -10.52 -1.67 -1.84
C ILE A 133 -11.09 -2.99 -1.34
N VAL A 134 -12.41 -3.12 -1.41
CA VAL A 134 -13.11 -4.34 -0.97
C VAL A 134 -13.45 -5.17 -2.19
N PHE A 135 -12.99 -6.41 -2.22
CA PHE A 135 -13.10 -7.33 -3.35
C PHE A 135 -14.13 -8.42 -3.11
N ASN A 136 -14.85 -8.76 -4.18
CA ASN A 136 -15.78 -9.87 -4.25
C ASN A 136 -15.20 -11.03 -5.07
N ALA A 137 -14.04 -11.57 -4.66
CA ALA A 137 -13.42 -12.70 -5.36
C ALA A 137 -14.18 -14.02 -5.15
N ASP A 138 -14.72 -14.24 -3.94
CA ASP A 138 -15.37 -15.50 -3.54
C ASP A 138 -16.91 -15.40 -3.46
N GLY A 139 -17.51 -14.37 -4.07
CA GLY A 139 -18.96 -14.13 -4.01
C GLY A 139 -19.49 -13.60 -2.66
N ASN A 140 -18.63 -13.45 -1.65
CA ASN A 140 -19.01 -12.97 -0.32
C ASN A 140 -18.17 -11.78 0.18
N TRP A 141 -17.63 -10.96 -0.74
CA TRP A 141 -16.82 -9.78 -0.41
C TRP A 141 -15.70 -10.06 0.61
N GLY A 142 -15.04 -11.22 0.45
CA GLY A 142 -14.18 -11.81 1.47
C GLY A 142 -12.82 -11.13 1.65
N HIS A 143 -12.41 -10.26 0.72
CA HIS A 143 -11.06 -9.69 0.73
C HIS A 143 -11.05 -8.17 0.73
N VAL A 144 -10.04 -7.58 1.34
CA VAL A 144 -9.81 -6.13 1.36
C VAL A 144 -8.33 -5.80 1.25
N GLY A 145 -8.02 -4.70 0.57
CA GLY A 145 -6.67 -4.13 0.47
C GLY A 145 -6.68 -2.63 0.71
N LEU A 146 -5.52 -2.07 1.02
CA LEU A 146 -5.30 -0.64 1.17
C LEU A 146 -4.67 -0.11 -0.12
N TYR A 147 -5.34 0.82 -0.80
CA TYR A 147 -4.78 1.46 -1.99
C TYR A 147 -3.60 2.36 -1.63
N ILE A 148 -2.48 2.19 -2.33
CA ILE A 148 -1.22 2.91 -2.07
C ILE A 148 -0.81 3.85 -3.21
N GLY A 149 -1.67 4.02 -4.22
CA GLY A 149 -1.39 4.82 -5.42
C GLY A 149 -1.02 3.96 -6.64
N ASN A 150 -1.01 4.58 -7.82
CA ASN A 150 -0.52 3.99 -9.08
C ASN A 150 -1.12 2.62 -9.45
N GLY A 151 -2.39 2.38 -9.09
CA GLY A 151 -3.04 1.10 -9.37
C GLY A 151 -2.53 -0.04 -8.48
N GLN A 152 -1.85 0.25 -7.37
CA GLN A 152 -1.33 -0.72 -6.43
C GLN A 152 -2.09 -0.70 -5.09
N MET A 153 -2.08 -1.84 -4.42
CA MET A 153 -2.53 -1.99 -3.04
C MET A 153 -1.53 -2.77 -2.20
N VAL A 154 -1.59 -2.61 -0.88
CA VAL A 154 -1.00 -3.54 0.10
C VAL A 154 -2.12 -4.34 0.77
N HIS A 155 -1.91 -5.65 0.95
CA HIS A 155 -2.90 -6.58 1.51
C HIS A 155 -2.24 -7.82 2.12
N ALA A 156 -2.99 -8.55 2.94
CA ALA A 156 -2.68 -9.91 3.37
C ALA A 156 -3.56 -10.89 2.57
N PRO A 157 -3.08 -11.47 1.45
CA PRO A 157 -3.92 -12.17 0.48
C PRO A 157 -4.55 -13.47 1.01
N ASN A 158 -3.75 -14.42 1.51
CA ASN A 158 -4.23 -15.75 1.92
C ASN A 158 -3.10 -16.54 2.63
N SER A 159 -3.42 -17.73 3.14
CA SER A 159 -2.48 -18.57 3.91
C SER A 159 -1.21 -19.02 3.17
N ARG A 160 -1.14 -18.89 1.85
CA ARG A 160 0.04 -19.27 1.04
C ARG A 160 0.98 -18.11 0.77
N THR A 161 0.49 -16.88 0.91
CA THR A 161 1.23 -15.68 0.53
C THR A 161 1.22 -14.67 1.69
N PRO A 162 2.41 -14.20 2.15
CA PRO A 162 2.48 -13.21 3.21
C PRO A 162 1.92 -11.85 2.75
N VAL A 163 1.88 -10.87 3.65
CA VAL A 163 1.55 -9.49 3.30
C VAL A 163 2.44 -9.02 2.16
N GLU A 164 1.83 -8.51 1.09
CA GLU A 164 2.51 -8.07 -0.11
C GLU A 164 1.83 -6.87 -0.76
N THR A 165 2.42 -6.40 -1.85
CA THR A 165 1.83 -5.39 -2.72
C THR A 165 1.40 -6.03 -4.04
N ALA A 166 0.20 -5.70 -4.51
CA ALA A 166 -0.33 -6.21 -5.76
C ALA A 166 -1.01 -5.11 -6.58
N SER A 167 -1.02 -5.29 -7.90
CA SER A 167 -1.78 -4.44 -8.82
C SER A 167 -3.28 -4.71 -8.67
N VAL A 168 -4.09 -3.66 -8.65
CA VAL A 168 -5.56 -3.74 -8.71
C VAL A 168 -6.10 -3.52 -10.13
N THR A 169 -5.24 -3.04 -11.05
CA THR A 169 -5.59 -2.79 -12.45
C THR A 169 -5.08 -3.87 -13.40
N SER A 170 -4.20 -4.75 -12.94
CA SER A 170 -3.68 -5.90 -13.69
C SER A 170 -3.54 -7.14 -12.80
N GLY A 171 -3.37 -8.32 -13.42
CA GLY A 171 -3.17 -9.57 -12.69
C GLY A 171 -4.48 -10.23 -12.22
N GLU A 172 -4.42 -10.96 -11.11
CA GLU A 172 -5.58 -11.69 -10.58
C GLU A 172 -6.65 -10.76 -9.99
N TRP A 173 -6.21 -9.71 -9.27
CA TRP A 173 -7.09 -8.80 -8.54
C TRP A 173 -7.92 -7.89 -9.45
N SER A 174 -7.46 -7.65 -10.69
CA SER A 174 -8.22 -6.87 -11.66
C SER A 174 -9.43 -7.61 -12.24
N ARG A 175 -9.50 -8.94 -12.10
CA ARG A 175 -10.61 -9.77 -12.60
C ARG A 175 -11.77 -9.89 -11.62
N ALA A 176 -11.55 -9.61 -10.34
CA ALA A 176 -12.60 -9.61 -9.34
C ALA A 176 -13.46 -8.35 -9.48
N ASP A 177 -14.70 -8.42 -9.00
CA ASP A 177 -15.48 -7.21 -8.73
C ASP A 177 -14.94 -6.54 -7.46
N TRP A 178 -14.88 -5.21 -7.46
CA TRP A 178 -14.43 -4.44 -6.30
C TRP A 178 -15.11 -3.09 -6.21
N MET A 179 -15.25 -2.62 -4.97
CA MET A 179 -15.73 -1.29 -4.62
C MET A 179 -14.71 -0.56 -3.74
N ILE A 180 -14.84 0.76 -3.70
CA ILE A 180 -13.92 1.64 -2.99
C ILE A 180 -14.64 2.32 -1.84
N ARG A 181 -14.02 2.31 -0.66
CA ARG A 181 -14.51 2.99 0.53
C ARG A 181 -13.44 3.94 1.08
N ARG A 182 -13.81 5.21 1.24
CA ARG A 182 -12.96 6.24 1.83
C ARG A 182 -13.40 6.51 3.25
N VAL A 183 -12.46 6.37 4.18
CA VAL A 183 -12.67 6.57 5.63
C VAL A 183 -11.82 7.74 6.17
N LEU A 184 -10.85 8.23 5.37
CA LEU A 184 -10.03 9.40 5.64
C LEU A 184 -10.61 10.68 5.04
#